data_AF-A0A926TK80-F1
#
_entry.id   AF-A0A926TK80-F1
#
_cell.length_a   1.000
_cell.length_b   1.000
_cell.length_c   1.000
_cell.angle_alpha   90.00
_cell.angle_beta   90.00
_cell.angle_gamma   90.00
#
_symmetry.space_group_name_H-M   'P 1'
#
loop_
_entity.id
_entity.type
_entity.pdbx_description
1 polymer ?
#
loop_
_entity_poly.entity_id
_entity_poly.type
_entity_poly.pdbx_seq_one_letter_code
_entity_poly.pdbx_strand_id
1 'polypeptide(L)'
;MKRQLFALTLLAASALTVCAEQMLASAQQFTISQAGNTNSTKTIEVKVDRADTSPGFIFDPGSALEARPEMMLRVFVDGERIAQVFGPENQSSVSFNLKASGRSTKSLVPVRLELYDKDKTTQEVIDINPLQGLTILNLRYNPATGDILNEQGTKIARSGQFFDMEGLDPKKNATIRLSLTHR
;
A
#
# COMPACT_ATOMS: atom_id res chain seq x y z
N MET A 1 -80.19 18.07 -37.87
CA MET A 1 -79.15 18.95 -37.29
C MET A 1 -78.07 18.08 -36.64
N LYS A 2 -76.78 18.37 -36.94
CA LYS A 2 -75.52 18.12 -36.18
C LYS A 2 -75.32 16.74 -35.51
N ARG A 3 -74.55 15.82 -36.13
CA ARG A 3 -73.10 15.54 -35.94
C ARG A 3 -72.71 15.10 -34.51
N GLN A 4 -72.04 13.94 -34.39
CA GLN A 4 -70.71 13.69 -33.77
C GLN A 4 -70.63 12.22 -33.27
N LEU A 5 -69.82 11.35 -33.89
CA LEU A 5 -68.37 10.98 -33.67
C LEU A 5 -68.29 9.57 -33.03
N PHE A 6 -67.65 8.58 -33.69
CA PHE A 6 -66.31 8.00 -33.37
C PHE A 6 -66.24 7.30 -31.99
N ALA A 7 -65.64 6.13 -31.74
CA ALA A 7 -64.65 5.27 -32.39
C ALA A 7 -64.83 3.83 -31.80
N LEU A 8 -64.49 2.74 -32.47
CA LEU A 8 -63.18 2.04 -32.39
C LEU A 8 -62.70 1.90 -30.92
N THR A 9 -62.33 0.74 -30.36
CA THR A 9 -61.50 -0.32 -30.92
C THR A 9 -61.44 -1.49 -29.93
N LEU A 10 -61.29 -2.68 -30.50
CA LEU A 10 -60.66 -3.90 -30.01
C LEU A 10 -59.69 -3.75 -28.81
N LEU A 11 -59.85 -4.58 -27.77
CA LEU A 11 -58.72 -5.04 -26.95
C LEU A 11 -58.69 -6.57 -26.99
N ALA A 12 -57.85 -7.10 -27.88
CA ALA A 12 -57.39 -8.46 -27.84
C ALA A 12 -55.96 -8.48 -27.27
N ALA A 13 -55.67 -9.55 -26.54
CA ALA A 13 -54.34 -10.06 -26.20
C ALA A 13 -53.52 -9.28 -25.16
N SER A 14 -53.81 -9.53 -23.88
CA SER A 14 -52.84 -9.40 -22.79
C SER A 14 -52.58 -10.76 -22.15
N ALA A 15 -51.82 -11.60 -22.84
CA ALA A 15 -51.23 -12.81 -22.25
C ALA A 15 -49.84 -13.17 -22.81
N LEU A 16 -49.30 -12.39 -23.76
CA LEU A 16 -48.01 -12.69 -24.41
C LEU A 16 -46.84 -11.77 -23.98
N THR A 17 -47.06 -10.81 -23.07
CA THR A 17 -46.02 -9.85 -22.69
C THR A 17 -45.24 -10.23 -21.42
N VAL A 18 -45.69 -11.21 -20.63
CA VAL A 18 -45.01 -11.54 -19.35
C VAL A 18 -43.77 -12.42 -19.54
N CYS A 19 -43.62 -13.11 -20.68
CA CYS A 19 -42.46 -13.99 -20.91
C CYS A 19 -41.20 -13.30 -21.46
N ALA A 20 -41.28 -12.03 -21.90
CA ALA A 20 -40.11 -11.32 -22.44
C ALA A 20 -39.30 -10.58 -21.34
N GLU A 21 -39.95 -10.06 -20.31
CA GLU A 21 -39.28 -9.25 -19.28
C GLU A 21 -38.46 -10.09 -18.28
N GLN A 22 -38.88 -11.32 -18.00
CA GLN A 22 -38.14 -12.18 -17.06
C GLN A 22 -36.87 -12.79 -17.66
N MET A 23 -36.77 -12.93 -18.99
CA MET A 23 -35.53 -13.40 -19.63
C MET A 23 -34.51 -12.27 -19.84
N LEU A 24 -34.95 -11.02 -20.02
CA LEU A 24 -34.04 -9.87 -20.11
C LEU A 24 -33.40 -9.52 -18.76
N ALA A 25 -34.14 -9.65 -17.66
CA ALA A 25 -33.63 -9.39 -16.31
C ALA A 25 -32.55 -10.41 -15.88
N SER A 26 -32.71 -11.69 -16.23
CA SER A 26 -31.70 -12.72 -15.95
C SER A 26 -30.48 -12.63 -16.86
N ALA A 27 -30.64 -12.16 -18.10
CA ALA A 27 -29.52 -11.95 -19.03
C ALA A 27 -28.67 -10.72 -18.66
N GLN A 28 -29.29 -9.68 -18.09
CA GLN A 28 -28.56 -8.50 -17.59
C GLN A 28 -27.77 -8.80 -16.31
N GLN A 29 -28.27 -9.66 -15.42
CA GLN A 29 -27.51 -10.05 -14.22
C GLN A 29 -26.30 -10.95 -14.54
N PHE A 30 -26.33 -11.70 -15.64
CA PHE A 30 -25.20 -12.55 -16.06
C PHE A 30 -24.15 -11.83 -16.92
N THR A 31 -24.47 -10.67 -17.50
CA THR A 31 -23.50 -9.86 -18.28
C THR A 31 -22.79 -8.81 -17.43
N ILE A 32 -23.38 -8.35 -16.33
CA ILE A 32 -22.71 -7.40 -15.41
C ILE A 32 -21.67 -8.11 -14.53
N SER A 33 -21.75 -9.42 -14.33
CA SER A 33 -20.76 -10.18 -13.55
C SER A 33 -19.46 -10.49 -14.31
N GLN A 34 -19.43 -10.33 -15.64
CA GLN A 34 -18.23 -10.57 -16.47
C GLN A 34 -17.66 -9.33 -17.17
N ALA A 35 -18.33 -8.18 -17.09
CA ALA A 35 -17.77 -6.91 -17.55
C ALA A 35 -16.88 -6.29 -16.45
N GLY A 36 -15.67 -6.81 -16.29
CA GLY A 36 -14.54 -5.98 -15.82
C GLY A 36 -14.13 -6.06 -14.35
N ASN A 37 -14.43 -7.12 -13.59
CA ASN A 37 -13.70 -7.37 -12.34
C ASN A 37 -12.32 -7.98 -12.62
N THR A 38 -11.48 -7.25 -13.35
CA THR A 38 -10.05 -7.55 -13.51
C THR A 38 -9.26 -7.01 -12.32
N ASN A 39 -9.72 -7.26 -11.09
CA ASN A 39 -8.90 -7.12 -9.88
C ASN A 39 -7.84 -8.23 -9.87
N SER A 40 -7.00 -8.23 -10.91
CA SER A 40 -5.82 -9.07 -10.99
C SER A 40 -4.94 -8.72 -9.81
N THR A 41 -4.76 -9.69 -8.92
CA THR A 41 -3.87 -9.55 -7.78
C THR A 41 -2.47 -9.21 -8.29
N LYS A 42 -1.91 -8.14 -7.77
CA LYS A 42 -0.56 -7.64 -8.08
C LYS A 42 0.39 -8.13 -7.01
N THR A 43 1.59 -8.56 -7.40
CA THR A 43 2.66 -8.88 -6.45
C THR A 43 3.61 -7.71 -6.37
N ILE A 44 3.75 -7.13 -5.18
CA ILE A 44 4.66 -6.02 -4.91
C ILE A 44 5.88 -6.56 -4.18
N GLU A 45 7.05 -6.45 -4.79
CA GLU A 45 8.32 -6.76 -4.14
C GLU A 45 8.93 -5.49 -3.56
N VAL A 46 9.26 -5.55 -2.28
CA VAL A 46 10.00 -4.53 -1.54
C VAL A 46 11.40 -5.05 -1.29
N LYS A 47 12.40 -4.25 -1.66
CA LYS A 47 13.79 -4.49 -1.27
C LYS A 47 14.27 -3.38 -0.38
N VAL A 48 14.92 -3.72 0.73
CA VAL A 48 15.59 -2.76 1.61
C VAL A 48 17.06 -3.15 1.69
N ASP A 49 17.91 -2.23 1.24
CA ASP A 49 19.36 -2.42 1.16
C ASP A 49 19.98 -2.16 2.53
N ARG A 50 19.84 -0.92 3.01
CA ARG A 50 20.43 -0.48 4.28
C ARG A 50 19.61 0.60 4.99
N ALA A 51 19.92 0.80 6.26
CA ALA A 51 19.56 1.99 7.03
C ALA A 51 20.80 2.55 7.74
N ASP A 52 20.98 3.87 7.68
CA ASP A 52 22.10 4.60 8.24
C ASP A 52 21.57 5.67 9.21
N THR A 53 21.84 5.56 10.51
CA THR A 53 21.45 6.59 11.49
C THR A 53 22.28 7.85 11.31
N SER A 54 21.70 9.02 11.54
CA SER A 54 22.42 10.28 11.39
C SER A 54 23.57 10.45 12.39
N PRO A 55 24.56 11.32 12.08
CA PRO A 55 25.59 11.70 13.05
C PRO A 55 24.98 12.24 14.34
N GLY A 56 25.44 11.76 15.49
CA GLY A 56 24.89 12.16 16.79
C GLY A 56 23.64 11.37 17.22
N PHE A 57 23.19 10.41 16.42
CA PHE A 57 22.27 9.39 16.90
C PHE A 57 22.94 8.62 18.05
N ILE A 58 22.35 8.73 19.23
CA ILE A 58 22.76 7.97 20.40
C ILE A 58 21.69 6.91 20.57
N PHE A 59 22.08 5.66 20.33
CA PHE A 59 21.24 4.55 20.76
C PHE A 59 21.08 4.63 22.28
N ASP A 60 19.85 4.51 22.77
CA ASP A 60 19.64 4.44 24.21
C ASP A 60 20.22 3.11 24.69
N PRO A 61 21.26 3.10 25.55
CA PRO A 61 21.73 1.84 26.08
C PRO A 61 20.67 1.14 26.96
N GLY A 62 19.63 1.84 27.42
CA GLY A 62 18.91 1.37 28.60
C GLY A 62 19.87 1.21 29.78
N SER A 63 19.41 0.60 30.87
CA SER A 63 20.25 0.41 32.06
C SER A 63 21.57 -0.32 31.72
N ALA A 64 22.68 0.35 32.05
CA ALA A 64 24.05 0.26 31.49
C ALA A 64 24.81 -1.10 31.54
N LEU A 65 24.14 -2.23 31.71
CA LEU A 65 24.78 -3.57 31.69
C LEU A 65 24.23 -4.49 30.59
N GLU A 66 23.13 -4.14 29.93
CA GLU A 66 22.43 -5.05 28.99
C GLU A 66 21.97 -4.36 27.69
N ALA A 67 22.63 -3.25 27.40
CA ALA A 67 22.44 -2.29 26.34
C ALA A 67 22.97 -2.75 24.98
N ARG A 68 22.17 -3.47 24.20
CA ARG A 68 22.52 -3.75 22.81
C ARG A 68 21.37 -3.33 21.91
N PRO A 69 21.24 -2.02 21.64
CA PRO A 69 20.34 -1.50 20.63
C PRO A 69 20.49 -2.27 19.32
N GLU A 70 19.37 -2.80 18.84
CA GLU A 70 19.24 -3.48 17.56
C GLU A 70 18.31 -2.67 16.66
N MET A 71 18.74 -2.34 15.44
CA MET A 71 17.77 -1.84 14.47
C MET A 71 16.80 -2.95 14.09
N MET A 72 15.50 -2.69 14.20
CA MET A 72 14.46 -3.59 13.71
C MET A 72 13.66 -2.90 12.62
N LEU A 73 13.54 -3.56 11.46
CA LEU A 73 12.75 -3.08 10.34
C LEU A 73 11.49 -3.95 10.18
N ARG A 74 10.34 -3.30 10.02
CA ARG A 74 9.08 -3.93 9.59
C ARG A 74 8.63 -3.35 8.26
N VAL A 75 8.14 -4.23 7.38
CA VAL A 75 7.64 -3.86 6.06
C VAL A 75 6.23 -4.39 5.89
N PHE A 76 5.35 -3.53 5.41
CA PHE A 76 3.95 -3.85 5.14
C PHE A 76 3.58 -3.51 3.70
N VAL A 77 2.73 -4.34 3.11
CA VAL A 77 2.09 -4.10 1.82
C VAL A 77 0.60 -4.31 2.01
N ASP A 78 -0.20 -3.35 1.59
CA ASP A 78 -1.65 -3.39 1.73
C ASP A 78 -2.16 -3.60 3.17
N GLY A 79 -1.38 -3.14 4.17
CA GLY A 79 -1.67 -3.31 5.59
C GLY A 79 -1.22 -4.65 6.18
N GLU A 80 -0.81 -5.61 5.36
CA GLU A 80 -0.23 -6.89 5.82
C GLU A 80 1.27 -6.74 6.06
N ARG A 81 1.77 -7.23 7.20
CA ARG A 81 3.21 -7.28 7.48
C ARG A 81 3.86 -8.42 6.69
N ILE A 82 4.68 -8.07 5.70
CA ILE A 82 5.36 -9.04 4.84
C ILE A 82 6.78 -9.37 5.31
N ALA A 83 7.36 -8.56 6.18
CA ALA A 83 8.68 -8.81 6.75
C ALA A 83 8.87 -8.16 8.13
N GLN A 84 9.72 -8.81 8.93
CA GLN A 84 10.36 -8.24 10.12
C GLN A 84 11.79 -8.76 10.17
N VAL A 85 12.77 -7.87 10.21
CA VAL A 85 14.19 -8.22 10.23
C VAL A 85 14.92 -7.40 11.30
N PHE A 86 15.98 -7.99 11.85
CA PHE A 86 16.83 -7.38 12.84
C PHE A 86 18.22 -7.15 12.23
N GLY A 87 18.75 -5.96 12.44
CA GLY A 87 20.14 -5.63 12.16
C GLY A 87 21.06 -6.22 13.23
N PRO A 88 22.37 -6.26 12.96
CA PRO A 88 23.35 -6.54 14.00
C PRO A 88 23.27 -5.52 15.15
N GLU A 89 23.61 -5.98 16.34
CA GLU A 89 23.67 -5.15 17.55
C GLU A 89 24.66 -3.99 17.40
N ASN A 90 24.29 -2.83 17.96
CA ASN A 90 25.17 -1.65 18.13
C ASN A 90 25.78 -1.10 16.82
N GLN A 91 25.05 -1.20 15.70
CA GLN A 91 25.49 -0.63 14.43
C GLN A 91 24.69 0.60 14.06
N SER A 92 25.37 1.69 13.74
CA SER A 92 24.76 2.91 13.17
C SER A 92 24.49 2.81 11.67
N SER A 93 24.96 1.74 11.01
CA SER A 93 24.72 1.44 9.61
C SER A 93 24.46 -0.06 9.48
N VAL A 94 23.27 -0.42 9.03
CA VAL A 94 22.82 -1.81 8.95
C VAL A 94 22.45 -2.12 7.51
N SER A 95 23.07 -3.15 6.95
CA SER A 95 22.64 -3.75 5.69
C SER A 95 21.61 -4.84 5.98
N PHE A 96 20.36 -4.62 5.57
CA PHE A 96 19.29 -5.59 5.75
C PHE A 96 19.26 -6.66 4.65
N ASN A 97 19.69 -6.32 3.43
CA ASN A 97 19.57 -7.19 2.25
C ASN A 97 18.18 -7.82 2.10
N LEU A 98 17.15 -7.11 2.54
CA LEU A 98 15.79 -7.63 2.60
C LEU A 98 15.20 -7.68 1.19
N LYS A 99 14.52 -8.78 0.91
CA LYS A 99 13.66 -8.95 -0.26
C LYS A 99 12.39 -9.68 0.17
N ALA A 100 11.27 -8.97 0.19
CA ALA A 100 9.97 -9.50 0.59
C ALA A 100 8.87 -9.09 -0.39
N SER A 101 7.81 -9.88 -0.47
CA SER A 101 6.72 -9.63 -1.40
C SER A 101 5.36 -9.67 -0.71
N GLY A 102 4.50 -8.72 -1.04
CA GLY A 102 3.10 -8.68 -0.65
C GLY A 102 2.17 -8.71 -1.85
N ARG A 103 0.89 -8.95 -1.61
CA ARG A 103 -0.14 -8.96 -2.65
C ARG A 103 -1.16 -7.85 -2.41
N SER A 104 -1.67 -7.27 -3.49
CA SER A 104 -2.76 -6.30 -3.41
C SER A 104 -3.60 -6.32 -4.68
N THR A 105 -4.88 -5.99 -4.57
CA THR A 105 -5.78 -5.74 -5.70
C THR A 105 -5.95 -4.25 -5.99
N LYS A 106 -5.33 -3.37 -5.20
CA LYS A 106 -5.47 -1.91 -5.34
C LYS A 106 -4.68 -1.40 -6.53
N SER A 107 -5.23 -0.39 -7.21
CA SER A 107 -4.55 0.35 -8.28
C SER A 107 -3.40 1.21 -7.76
N LEU A 108 -3.50 1.62 -6.49
CA LEU A 108 -2.46 2.35 -5.77
C LEU A 108 -2.23 1.62 -4.45
N VAL A 109 -1.13 0.87 -4.39
CA VAL A 109 -0.84 -0.06 -3.30
C VAL A 109 -0.11 0.66 -2.17
N PRO A 110 -0.65 0.69 -0.95
CA PRO A 110 0.06 1.29 0.17
C PRO A 110 1.20 0.37 0.62
N VAL A 111 2.37 0.95 0.85
CA VAL A 111 3.56 0.29 1.36
C VAL A 111 4.03 1.07 2.57
N ARG A 112 4.23 0.40 3.71
CA ARG A 112 4.65 1.05 4.96
C ARG A 112 5.93 0.43 5.46
N LEU A 113 6.86 1.29 5.89
CA LEU A 113 8.09 0.88 6.55
C LEU A 113 8.15 1.52 7.93
N GLU A 114 8.53 0.71 8.91
CA GLU A 114 8.75 1.15 10.27
C GLU A 114 10.16 0.71 10.67
N LEU A 115 11.00 1.66 11.08
CA LEU A 115 12.32 1.38 11.63
C LEU A 115 12.28 1.66 13.13
N TYR A 116 12.87 0.77 13.90
CA TYR A 116 12.92 0.86 15.35
C TYR A 116 14.33 0.70 15.85
N ASP A 117 14.62 1.40 16.92
CA ASP A 117 15.65 1.07 17.88
C ASP A 117 15.03 0.12 18.90
N LYS A 118 15.52 -1.12 18.95
CA LYS A 118 14.99 -2.16 19.82
C LYS A 118 16.02 -2.50 20.88
N ASP A 119 15.62 -2.27 22.12
CA ASP A 119 16.26 -2.86 23.30
C ASP A 119 15.33 -3.94 23.85
N LYS A 120 15.88 -4.91 24.60
CA LYS A 120 15.19 -6.12 25.10
C LYS A 120 13.66 -6.07 25.15
N THR A 121 13.10 -5.09 25.86
CA THR A 121 11.65 -4.92 26.06
C THR A 121 11.07 -3.63 25.48
N THR A 122 11.88 -2.70 24.98
CA THR A 122 11.47 -1.39 24.45
C THR A 122 11.69 -1.31 22.95
N GLN A 123 10.73 -0.70 22.25
CA GLN A 123 10.82 -0.45 20.82
C GLN A 123 10.54 1.02 20.60
N GLU A 124 11.57 1.77 20.26
CA GLU A 124 11.47 3.19 19.97
C GLU A 124 11.54 3.41 18.46
N VAL A 125 10.61 4.18 17.92
CA VAL A 125 10.58 4.44 16.46
C VAL A 125 11.77 5.32 16.10
N ILE A 126 12.48 4.95 15.04
CA ILE A 126 13.47 5.79 14.36
C ILE A 126 12.78 6.47 13.19
N ASP A 127 12.91 7.80 13.09
CA ASP A 127 12.36 8.55 11.99
C ASP A 127 13.08 8.25 10.67
N ILE A 128 12.32 7.84 9.66
CA ILE A 128 12.77 7.60 8.29
C ILE A 128 11.88 8.33 7.27
N ASN A 129 11.04 9.26 7.72
CA ASN A 129 10.10 9.99 6.89
C ASN A 129 10.61 11.41 6.60
N PRO A 130 10.76 11.81 5.32
CA PRO A 130 11.21 13.16 4.96
C PRO A 130 10.13 14.23 5.11
N LEU A 131 9.01 13.92 5.76
CA LEU A 131 7.94 14.85 6.07
C LEU A 131 7.93 15.15 7.57
N GLN A 132 7.93 16.44 7.91
CA GLN A 132 7.96 16.88 9.31
C GLN A 132 6.80 16.31 10.12
N GLY A 133 7.10 15.86 11.35
CA GLY A 133 6.10 15.37 12.30
C GLY A 133 5.63 13.94 12.06
N LEU A 134 6.19 13.24 11.07
CA LEU A 134 5.96 11.82 10.81
C LEU A 134 7.26 11.06 11.02
N THR A 135 7.17 9.84 11.55
CA THR A 135 8.33 8.95 11.74
C THR A 135 8.22 7.68 10.91
N ILE A 136 6.99 7.21 10.70
CA ILE A 136 6.67 6.05 9.87
C ILE A 136 6.65 6.45 8.40
N LEU A 137 7.32 5.68 7.55
CA LEU A 137 7.37 5.93 6.12
C LEU A 137 6.17 5.27 5.42
N ASN A 138 5.20 6.09 5.01
CA ASN A 138 4.07 5.65 4.19
C ASN A 138 4.29 6.02 2.73
N LEU A 139 4.30 4.99 1.87
CA LEU A 139 4.43 5.11 0.43
C LEU A 139 3.20 4.57 -0.27
N ARG A 140 3.01 5.01 -1.52
CA ARG A 140 1.99 4.52 -2.42
C ARG A 140 2.63 4.13 -3.74
N TYR A 141 2.55 2.85 -4.09
CA TYR A 141 3.09 2.31 -5.33
C TYR A 141 2.00 2.12 -6.37
N ASN A 142 2.17 2.68 -7.56
CA ASN A 142 1.28 2.48 -8.69
C ASN A 142 1.83 1.35 -9.58
N PRO A 143 1.23 0.14 -9.59
CA PRO A 143 1.75 -0.97 -10.40
C PRO A 143 1.59 -0.76 -11.91
N ALA A 144 0.69 0.12 -12.34
CA ALA A 144 0.45 0.40 -13.75
C ALA A 144 1.52 1.35 -14.33
N THR A 145 1.95 2.36 -13.58
CA THR A 145 2.95 3.34 -14.05
C THR A 145 4.37 3.05 -13.52
N GLY A 146 4.45 2.32 -12.42
CA GLY A 146 5.68 2.12 -11.65
C GLY A 146 6.05 3.32 -10.77
N ASP A 147 5.18 4.31 -10.62
CA ASP A 147 5.47 5.48 -9.77
C ASP A 147 5.39 5.12 -8.29
N ILE A 148 6.28 5.74 -7.51
CA ILE A 148 6.29 5.67 -6.05
C ILE A 148 6.01 7.06 -5.53
N LEU A 149 4.93 7.20 -4.77
CA LEU A 149 4.46 8.45 -4.20
C LEU A 149 4.64 8.43 -2.69
N ASN A 150 4.93 9.58 -2.09
CA ASN A 150 4.87 9.75 -0.64
C ASN A 150 3.41 9.90 -0.14
N GLU A 151 3.26 10.12 1.17
CA GLU A 151 1.97 10.30 1.83
C GLU A 151 1.17 11.51 1.29
N GLN A 152 1.85 12.56 0.83
CA GLN A 152 1.22 13.73 0.21
C GLN A 152 0.86 13.53 -1.27
N GLY A 153 1.32 12.44 -1.89
CA GLY A 153 1.04 12.11 -3.30
C GLY A 153 2.10 12.62 -4.27
N THR A 154 3.18 13.20 -3.74
CA THR A 154 4.33 13.63 -4.52
C THR A 154 5.12 12.41 -4.98
N LYS A 155 5.43 12.35 -6.27
CA LYS A 155 6.31 11.32 -6.82
C LYS A 155 7.73 11.50 -6.31
N ILE A 156 8.29 10.44 -5.73
CA ILE A 156 9.63 10.42 -5.15
C ILE A 156 10.59 9.47 -5.89
N ALA A 157 10.07 8.43 -6.54
CA ALA A 157 10.89 7.43 -7.20
C ALA A 157 10.12 6.66 -8.28
N ARG A 158 10.81 5.73 -8.94
CA ARG A 158 10.26 4.82 -9.95
C ARG A 158 10.63 3.37 -9.65
N SER A 159 9.77 2.46 -10.07
CA SER A 159 9.90 1.02 -9.94
C SER A 159 11.28 0.50 -10.36
N GLY A 160 11.85 -0.37 -9.53
CA GLY A 160 13.13 -1.05 -9.78
C GLY A 160 14.39 -0.23 -9.50
N GLN A 161 14.25 1.07 -9.20
CA GLN A 161 15.38 1.92 -8.82
C GLN A 161 15.46 2.02 -7.29
N PHE A 162 16.68 1.95 -6.75
CA PHE A 162 16.90 2.28 -5.36
C PHE A 162 16.81 3.79 -5.15
N PHE A 163 16.19 4.18 -4.05
CA PHE A 163 16.07 5.56 -3.60
C PHE A 163 16.23 5.61 -2.08
N ASP A 164 16.65 6.78 -1.59
CA ASP A 164 16.91 7.03 -0.19
C ASP A 164 15.79 7.91 0.40
N MET A 165 15.42 7.64 1.65
CA MET A 165 14.45 8.43 2.43
C MET A 165 15.06 8.74 3.79
N GLU A 166 15.14 10.03 4.13
CA GLU A 166 15.79 10.51 5.34
C GLU A 166 14.74 11.08 6.30
N GLY A 167 14.77 10.64 7.56
CA GLY A 167 13.96 11.22 8.63
C GLY A 167 14.42 12.62 9.02
N LEU A 168 13.49 13.45 9.52
CA LEU A 168 13.76 14.83 9.89
C LEU A 168 13.87 15.07 11.39
N ASP A 169 13.63 14.06 12.24
CA ASP A 169 13.80 14.16 13.68
C ASP A 169 15.27 14.46 14.03
N PRO A 170 15.56 15.57 14.76
CA PRO A 170 16.93 16.00 15.01
C PRO A 170 17.71 15.12 16.00
N LYS A 171 17.05 14.17 16.67
CA LYS A 171 17.64 13.30 17.69
C LYS A 171 17.65 11.84 17.29
N LYS A 172 16.61 11.38 16.58
CA LYS A 172 16.38 9.96 16.29
C LYS A 172 15.89 9.74 14.86
N ASN A 173 16.77 10.00 13.90
CA ASN A 173 16.51 9.77 12.48
C ASN A 173 17.54 8.85 11.82
N ALA A 174 17.14 8.32 10.67
CA ALA A 174 17.99 7.55 9.79
C ALA A 174 17.62 7.78 8.32
N THR A 175 18.58 7.45 7.45
CA THR A 175 18.37 7.32 6.01
C THR A 175 18.17 5.86 5.67
N ILE A 176 17.04 5.52 5.04
CA ILE A 176 16.74 4.17 4.56
C ILE A 176 16.81 4.10 3.03
N ARG A 177 17.48 3.08 2.51
CA ARG A 177 17.62 2.82 1.07
C ARG A 177 16.78 1.63 0.65
N LEU A 178 15.85 1.84 -0.29
CA LEU A 178 14.90 0.81 -0.71
C LEU A 178 14.54 0.90 -2.19
N SER A 179 13.92 -0.16 -2.72
CA SER A 179 13.27 -0.16 -4.04
C SER A 179 11.97 -0.94 -4.00
N LEU A 180 11.03 -0.57 -4.88
CA LEU A 180 9.74 -1.25 -5.05
C LEU A 180 9.62 -1.75 -6.49
N THR A 181 9.08 -2.94 -6.70
CA THR A 181 8.79 -3.49 -8.03
C THR A 181 7.47 -4.22 -8.08
N HIS A 182 6.88 -4.31 -9.27
CA HIS A 182 5.73 -5.16 -9.57
C HIS A 182 6.22 -6.41 -10.31
N ARG A 183 5.72 -7.58 -9.93
CA ARG A 183 5.96 -8.86 -10.62
C ARG A 183 4.65 -9.47 -11.10
#